data_AF-A0A941APJ3-F1
#
_entry.id   AF-A0A941APJ3-F1
#
_cell.length_a   1.000
_cell.length_b   1.000
_cell.length_c   1.000
_cell.angle_alpha   90.00
_cell.angle_beta   90.00
_cell.angle_gamma   90.00
#
_symmetry.space_group_name_H-M   'P 1'
#
loop_
_entity.id
_entity.type
_entity.pdbx_description
1 polymer ?
#
loop_
_entity_poly.entity_id
_entity_poly.type
_entity_poly.pdbx_seq_one_letter_code
_entity_poly.pdbx_strand_id
1 'polypeptide(L)'
;MMNPEIYLSEPNPQWQNQFAYQKKRIINAIGKEIIGIEHIGSTSIPRLMAKPIIDLMFGIKDVDDVAKLIAPLAEFEYVPKLELVGRYFFRKGESKYAFDRSIYTLKKEPFIKEIIEKAKNVLS
;
A
#
# COMPACT_ATOMS: atom_id res chain seq x y z
N MET A 1 18.53 -18.59 -12.75
CA MET A 1 17.65 -17.96 -11.73
C MET A 1 16.32 -17.65 -12.40
N MET A 2 15.20 -18.11 -11.86
CA MET A 2 13.87 -17.78 -12.39
C MET A 2 13.56 -16.31 -12.05
N ASN A 3 13.18 -15.52 -13.06
CA ASN A 3 12.63 -14.19 -12.83
C ASN A 3 11.24 -14.37 -12.16
N PRO A 4 10.94 -13.65 -11.07
CA PRO A 4 9.59 -13.67 -10.51
C PRO A 4 8.61 -13.12 -11.56
N GLU A 5 7.59 -13.92 -11.89
CA GLU A 5 6.52 -13.48 -12.78
C GLU A 5 5.63 -12.46 -12.04
N ILE A 6 5.43 -11.30 -12.68
CA ILE A 6 4.59 -10.22 -12.15
C ILE A 6 3.24 -10.32 -12.84
N TYR A 7 2.18 -10.58 -12.07
CA TYR A 7 0.82 -10.65 -12.56
C TYR A 7 0.08 -9.35 -12.21
N LEU A 8 -0.37 -8.64 -13.25
CA LEU A 8 -1.27 -7.50 -13.11
C LEU A 8 -2.70 -7.95 -13.32
N SER A 9 -3.61 -7.40 -12.53
CA SER A 9 -5.05 -7.56 -12.70
C SER A 9 -5.62 -6.35 -13.43
N GLU A 10 -6.67 -6.60 -14.20
CA GLU A 10 -7.54 -5.55 -14.72
C GLU A 10 -8.07 -4.67 -13.59
N PRO A 11 -8.41 -3.39 -13.86
CA PRO A 11 -8.97 -2.51 -12.86
C PRO A 11 -10.20 -3.12 -12.20
N ASN A 12 -10.19 -3.23 -10.88
CA ASN A 12 -11.28 -3.88 -10.14
C ASN A 12 -11.96 -2.86 -9.20
N PRO A 13 -13.25 -2.54 -9.41
CA PRO A 13 -13.97 -1.62 -8.52
C PRO A 13 -14.06 -2.11 -7.07
N GLN A 14 -13.90 -3.42 -6.84
CA GLN A 14 -13.90 -3.99 -5.48
C GLN A 14 -12.69 -3.58 -4.65
N TRP A 15 -11.61 -3.04 -5.23
CA TRP A 15 -10.47 -2.55 -4.46
C TRP A 15 -10.86 -1.43 -3.49
N GLN A 16 -11.81 -0.58 -3.87
CA GLN A 16 -12.35 0.46 -2.98
C GLN A 16 -13.11 -0.15 -1.78
N ASN A 17 -13.87 -1.21 -2.02
CA ASN A 17 -14.57 -1.94 -0.95
C ASN A 17 -13.59 -2.69 -0.03
N GLN A 18 -12.53 -3.26 -0.60
CA GLN A 18 -11.47 -3.92 0.17
C GLN A 18 -10.70 -2.91 1.02
N PHE A 19 -10.37 -1.74 0.47
CA PHE A 19 -9.82 -0.63 1.24
C PHE A 19 -10.74 -0.21 2.39
N ALA A 20 -12.02 0.07 2.11
CA ALA A 20 -12.98 0.47 3.12
C ALA A 20 -13.10 -0.57 4.25
N TYR A 21 -13.08 -1.85 3.90
CA TYR A 21 -13.07 -2.94 4.86
C TYR A 21 -11.83 -2.92 5.76
N GLN A 22 -10.62 -2.81 5.20
CA GLN A 22 -9.39 -2.75 6.00
C GLN A 22 -9.32 -1.47 6.84
N LYS A 23 -9.72 -0.32 6.28
CA LYS A 23 -9.82 0.96 6.99
C LYS A 23 -10.68 0.84 8.24
N LYS A 24 -11.86 0.20 8.13
CA LYS A 24 -12.75 -0.02 9.28
C LYS A 24 -12.08 -0.88 10.37
N ARG A 25 -11.34 -1.92 9.99
CA ARG A 25 -10.63 -2.79 10.95
C ARG A 25 -9.53 -2.03 11.70
N ILE A 26 -8.72 -1.25 10.98
CA ILE A 26 -7.66 -0.44 11.56
C ILE A 26 -8.24 0.62 12.50
N ILE A 27 -9.33 1.30 12.11
CA ILE A 27 -10.02 2.27 12.97
C ILE A 27 -10.57 1.59 14.24
N ASN A 28 -11.14 0.39 14.13
CA ASN A 28 -11.63 -0.32 15.30
C ASN A 28 -10.50 -0.73 16.27
N ALA A 29 -9.31 -1.04 15.75
CA ALA A 29 -8.16 -1.46 16.55
C ALA A 29 -7.46 -0.29 17.25
N ILE A 30 -7.22 0.82 16.53
CA ILE A 30 -6.35 1.92 16.99
C ILE A 30 -6.91 3.32 16.68
N GLY A 31 -8.21 3.46 16.41
CA GLY A 31 -8.81 4.70 15.90
C GLY A 31 -8.60 5.95 16.76
N LYS A 32 -8.34 5.80 18.06
CA LYS A 32 -8.00 6.92 18.95
C LYS A 32 -6.66 7.57 18.62
N GLU A 33 -5.73 6.81 18.04
CA GLU A 33 -4.40 7.25 17.66
C GLU A 33 -4.35 7.78 16.23
N ILE A 34 -5.32 7.45 15.39
CA ILE A 34 -5.32 7.80 13.96
C ILE A 34 -5.65 9.29 13.76
N ILE A 35 -4.81 9.97 12.98
CA ILE A 35 -5.07 11.34 12.47
C ILE A 35 -5.83 11.27 11.14
N GLY A 36 -5.47 10.33 10.27
CA GLY A 36 -6.08 10.15 8.96
C GLY A 36 -5.63 8.83 8.33
N ILE A 37 -6.41 8.33 7.37
CA ILE A 37 -6.12 7.08 6.66
C ILE A 37 -6.60 7.14 5.21
N GLU A 38 -5.67 6.87 4.31
CA GLU A 38 -5.83 7.01 2.87
C GLU A 38 -5.53 5.71 2.11
N HIS A 39 -6.25 5.51 1.00
CA HIS A 39 -5.96 4.45 0.04
C HIS A 39 -4.85 4.95 -0.88
N ILE A 40 -3.69 4.32 -0.81
CA ILE A 40 -2.53 4.66 -1.64
C ILE A 40 -2.21 3.52 -2.61
N GLY A 41 -1.19 3.72 -3.44
CA GLY A 41 -0.76 2.71 -4.41
C GLY A 41 -1.67 2.63 -5.64
N SER A 42 -1.32 1.73 -6.57
CA SER A 42 -1.99 1.67 -7.88
C SER A 42 -3.46 1.26 -7.78
N THR A 43 -3.85 0.48 -6.76
CA THR A 43 -5.24 0.03 -6.57
C THR A 43 -6.17 1.12 -6.06
N SER A 44 -5.66 2.27 -5.63
CA SER A 44 -6.47 3.43 -5.27
C SER A 44 -6.91 4.26 -6.48
N ILE A 45 -6.29 4.04 -7.63
CA ILE A 45 -6.56 4.77 -8.88
C ILE A 45 -7.59 3.99 -9.71
N PRO A 46 -8.80 4.53 -9.93
CA PRO A 46 -9.79 3.88 -10.77
C PRO A 46 -9.28 3.66 -12.20
N ARG A 47 -9.67 2.53 -12.81
CA ARG A 47 -9.30 2.15 -14.19
C ARG A 47 -7.80 1.89 -14.41
N LEU A 48 -7.02 1.71 -13.35
CA LEU A 48 -5.60 1.40 -13.45
C LEU A 48 -5.33 -0.10 -13.28
N MET A 49 -4.63 -0.72 -14.23
CA MET A 49 -4.13 -2.08 -14.02
C MET A 49 -3.10 -2.10 -12.89
N ALA A 50 -3.21 -3.06 -11.99
CA ALA A 50 -2.37 -3.12 -10.81
C ALA A 50 -2.18 -4.54 -10.30
N LYS A 51 -1.14 -4.75 -9.49
CA LYS A 51 -1.11 -5.90 -8.59
C LYS A 51 -2.31 -5.76 -7.64
N PRO A 52 -3.09 -6.83 -7.36
CA PRO A 52 -4.26 -6.76 -6.50
C PRO A 52 -3.85 -6.71 -5.01
N ILE A 53 -3.09 -5.66 -4.66
CA ILE A 53 -2.59 -5.36 -3.32
C ILE A 53 -3.22 -4.03 -2.92
N ILE A 54 -3.83 -4.01 -1.74
CA ILE A 54 -4.41 -2.80 -1.16
C ILE A 54 -3.36 -2.16 -0.25
N ASP A 55 -2.83 -1.03 -0.68
CA ASP A 55 -1.89 -0.25 0.12
C ASP A 55 -2.65 0.83 0.92
N LEU A 56 -2.44 0.88 2.24
CA LEU A 56 -3.03 1.90 3.10
C LEU A 56 -1.92 2.68 3.78
N MET A 57 -2.13 3.99 3.93
CA MET A 57 -1.27 4.85 4.74
C MET A 57 -2.13 5.54 5.79
N PHE A 58 -1.70 5.50 7.05
CA PHE A 58 -2.34 6.25 8.11
C PHE A 58 -1.32 6.99 8.97
N GLY A 59 -1.67 8.21 9.35
CA GLY A 59 -0.91 8.99 10.32
C GLY A 59 -1.40 8.69 11.73
N ILE A 60 -0.49 8.69 12.69
CA ILE A 60 -0.78 8.51 14.12
C ILE A 60 -0.33 9.75 14.91
N LYS A 61 -0.99 10.02 16.03
CA LYS A 61 -0.72 11.18 16.91
C LYS A 61 0.67 11.15 17.51
N ASP A 62 1.12 9.96 17.91
CA ASP A 62 2.41 9.73 18.54
C ASP A 62 3.07 8.53 17.86
N VAL A 63 4.27 8.75 17.33
CA VAL A 63 5.05 7.76 16.57
C VAL A 63 6.07 7.08 17.48
N ASP A 64 6.21 7.49 18.75
CA ASP A 64 7.39 7.16 19.55
C ASP A 64 7.49 5.68 19.95
N ASP A 65 6.41 4.90 19.79
CA ASP A 65 6.43 3.48 20.12
C ASP A 65 5.55 2.61 19.21
N VAL A 66 6.20 1.96 18.23
CA VAL A 66 5.56 0.96 17.36
C VAL A 66 5.01 -0.23 18.13
N ALA A 67 5.56 -0.57 19.31
CA ALA A 67 5.09 -1.72 20.07
C ALA A 67 3.63 -1.56 20.50
N LYS A 68 3.17 -0.31 20.68
CA LYS A 68 1.76 0.03 20.94
C LYS A 68 0.83 -0.30 19.77
N LEU A 69 1.36 -0.38 18.55
CA LEU A 69 0.60 -0.70 17.34
C LEU A 69 0.59 -2.21 17.04
N ILE A 70 1.67 -2.93 17.37
CA ILE A 70 1.84 -4.34 16.99
C ILE A 70 0.73 -5.21 17.58
N ALA A 71 0.44 -5.10 18.88
CA ALA A 71 -0.58 -5.94 19.52
C ALA A 71 -2.01 -5.64 19.01
N PRO A 72 -2.48 -4.38 18.92
CA PRO A 72 -3.78 -4.08 18.33
C PRO A 72 -3.91 -4.46 16.85
N LEU A 73 -2.80 -4.41 16.09
CA LEU A 73 -2.76 -4.77 14.68
C LEU A 73 -2.23 -6.18 14.43
N ALA A 74 -2.37 -7.11 15.39
CA ALA A 74 -1.77 -8.45 15.31
C ALA A 74 -2.23 -9.30 14.10
N GLU A 75 -3.31 -8.92 13.41
CA GLU A 75 -3.70 -9.53 12.14
C GLU A 75 -2.79 -9.15 10.96
N PHE A 76 -1.94 -8.15 11.15
CA PHE A 76 -0.90 -7.69 10.25
C PHE A 76 0.46 -8.04 10.86
N GLU A 77 1.36 -8.55 10.03
CA GLU A 77 2.77 -8.75 10.36
C GLU A 77 3.49 -7.40 10.30
N TYR A 78 4.11 -7.00 11.42
CA TYR A 78 5.05 -5.90 11.41
C TYR A 78 6.35 -6.33 10.74
N VAL A 79 6.79 -5.56 9.75
CA VAL A 79 8.01 -5.82 8.98
C VAL A 79 8.93 -4.62 9.14
N PRO A 80 9.99 -4.72 9.97
CA PRO A 80 10.96 -3.65 10.17
C PRO A 80 11.60 -3.21 8.84
N LYS A 81 11.61 -1.90 8.60
CA LYS A 81 12.27 -1.26 7.46
C LYS A 81 13.17 -0.16 7.98
N LEU A 82 14.42 -0.50 8.28
CA LEU A 82 15.40 0.42 8.87
C LEU A 82 15.65 1.65 7.97
N GLU A 83 15.37 1.54 6.67
CA GLU A 83 15.48 2.65 5.72
C GLU A 83 14.34 3.67 5.82
N LEU A 84 13.25 3.37 6.55
CA LEU A 84 12.06 4.21 6.65
C LEU A 84 11.95 4.88 8.03
N VAL A 85 12.79 5.89 8.28
CA VAL A 85 12.76 6.66 9.53
C VAL A 85 11.37 7.28 9.74
N GLY A 86 10.79 7.06 10.93
CA GLY A 86 9.47 7.58 11.30
C GLY A 86 8.29 6.89 10.59
N ARG A 87 8.50 5.73 9.95
CA ARG A 87 7.42 4.95 9.33
C ARG A 87 7.49 3.49 9.74
N TYR A 88 6.32 2.93 10.03
CA TYR A 88 6.17 1.53 10.36
C TYR A 88 5.45 0.82 9.22
N PHE A 89 5.98 -0.33 8.81
CA PHE A 89 5.43 -1.11 7.72
C PHE A 89 4.78 -2.38 8.27
N PHE A 90 3.51 -2.56 7.93
CA PHE A 90 2.70 -3.71 8.28
C PHE A 90 2.23 -4.38 6.99
N ARG A 91 2.19 -5.71 6.95
CA ARG A 91 1.67 -6.47 5.82
C ARG A 91 0.71 -7.55 6.27
N LYS A 92 -0.22 -7.94 5.41
CA LYS A 92 -1.10 -9.08 5.66
C LYS A 92 -1.12 -9.99 4.45
N GLY A 93 -0.85 -11.27 4.68
CA GLY A 93 -0.67 -12.27 3.63
C GLY A 93 0.72 -12.25 3.02
N GLU A 94 1.05 -13.31 2.28
CA GLU A 94 2.31 -13.42 1.57
C GLU A 94 2.29 -12.57 0.29
N SER A 95 3.30 -11.73 0.12
CA SER A 95 3.53 -11.11 -1.18
C SER A 95 4.20 -12.14 -2.09
N LYS A 96 3.47 -12.61 -3.11
CA LYS A 96 4.06 -13.36 -4.24
C LYS A 96 5.11 -12.55 -5.01
N TYR A 97 5.31 -11.28 -4.64
CA TYR A 97 6.17 -10.29 -5.30
C TYR A 97 7.31 -9.82 -4.36
N ALA A 98 7.92 -10.72 -3.60
CA ALA A 98 8.89 -10.40 -2.54
C ALA A 98 10.22 -9.75 -3.03
N PHE A 99 10.60 -9.95 -4.30
CA PHE A 99 11.88 -9.48 -4.89
C PHE A 99 11.73 -8.30 -5.87
N ASP A 100 10.59 -7.62 -5.81
CA ASP A 100 10.04 -6.77 -6.88
C ASP A 100 10.43 -5.29 -6.79
N ARG A 101 11.68 -4.92 -6.49
CA ARG A 101 12.08 -3.49 -6.47
C ARG A 101 12.99 -3.06 -7.63
N SER A 102 13.96 -3.88 -8.04
CA SER A 102 14.93 -3.48 -9.09
C SER A 102 14.44 -3.76 -10.52
N ILE A 103 13.93 -4.97 -10.81
CA ILE A 103 13.36 -5.32 -12.12
C ILE A 103 12.00 -4.63 -12.36
N TYR A 104 11.28 -4.37 -11.26
CA TYR A 104 9.98 -3.70 -11.21
C TYR A 104 9.98 -2.29 -11.77
N THR A 105 10.99 -1.48 -11.44
CA THR A 105 11.04 -0.10 -11.90
C THR A 105 11.23 -0.03 -13.41
N LEU A 106 12.09 -0.86 -14.02
CA LEU A 106 12.32 -0.82 -15.47
C LEU A 106 11.09 -1.19 -16.30
N LYS A 107 10.34 -2.24 -15.91
CA LYS A 107 9.12 -2.62 -16.63
C LYS A 107 7.93 -1.69 -16.36
N LYS A 108 7.88 -1.10 -15.16
CA LYS A 108 6.79 -0.20 -14.76
C LYS A 108 7.09 1.25 -15.13
N GLU A 109 8.33 1.61 -15.45
CA GLU A 109 8.75 2.97 -15.78
C GLU A 109 7.92 3.56 -16.93
N PRO A 110 7.69 2.88 -18.07
CA PRO A 110 6.87 3.45 -19.15
C PRO A 110 5.45 3.78 -18.69
N PHE A 111 4.86 2.88 -17.91
CA PHE A 111 3.53 3.04 -17.33
C PHE A 111 3.48 4.13 -16.25
N ILE A 112 4.49 4.22 -15.38
CA ILE A 112 4.60 5.29 -14.37
C ILE A 112 4.71 6.65 -15.06
N LYS A 113 5.52 6.74 -16.12
CA LYS A 113 5.64 7.95 -16.94
C LYS A 113 4.29 8.34 -17.55
N GLU A 114 3.55 7.38 -18.11
CA GLU A 114 2.21 7.62 -18.66
C GLU A 114 1.23 8.15 -17.60
N ILE A 115 1.24 7.58 -16.39
CA ILE A 115 0.36 8.03 -15.30
C ILE A 115 0.74 9.43 -14.81
N ILE A 116 2.03 9.72 -14.67
CA ILE A 116 2.51 11.06 -14.32
C ILE A 116 2.09 12.08 -15.38
N GLU A 117 2.19 11.73 -16.66
CA GLU A 117 1.81 12.61 -17.77
C GLU A 117 0.29 12.87 -17.79
N LYS A 118 -0.52 11.82 -17.61
CA LYS A 118 -1.98 11.95 -17.47
C LYS A 118 -2.36 12.84 -16.28
N ALA A 119 -1.68 12.68 -15.14
CA ALA A 119 -1.94 13.50 -13.95
C ALA A 119 -1.61 14.98 -14.19
N LYS A 120 -0.53 15.29 -14.90
CA LYS A 120 -0.18 16.67 -15.27
C LYS A 120 -1.23 17.32 -16.18
N ASN A 121 -1.73 16.59 -17.16
CA ASN A 121 -2.72 17.09 -18.13
C ASN A 121 -4.14 17.28 -17.55
N VAL A 122 -4.43 16.69 -16.39
CA VAL A 122 -5.70 16.92 -15.66
C VAL A 122 -5.62 18.18 -14.79
N LEU A 123 -4.42 18.66 -14.48
CA LEU A 123 -4.16 19.83 -13.62
C LEU A 123 -3.79 21.10 -14.41
N SER A 124 -3.74 21.02 -15.74
CA SER A 124 -3.51 22.11 -16.70
C SER A 124 -4.81 22.54 -17.37
#